data_AF-A0A939APB8-F1
#
_entry.id   AF-A0A939APB8-F1
#
_cell.length_a   1.000
_cell.length_b   1.000
_cell.length_c   1.000
_cell.angle_alpha   90.00
_cell.angle_beta   90.00
_cell.angle_gamma   90.00
#
_symmetry.space_group_name_H-M   'P 1'
#
loop_
_entity.id
_entity.type
_entity.pdbx_description
1 polymer ?
#
loop_
_entity_poly.entity_id
_entity_poly.type
_entity_poly.pdbx_seq_one_letter_code
_entity_poly.pdbx_strand_id
1 'polypeptide(L)'
;MMERSQLETALIPDARKRSIADLDETDRQILDEIQSDFPLDARPFRVVGERIGRPEADVIQRVASMRPAIIRQISAIFDTRRLGYRSSLAAFAFAPHRLERGAQIINRHPGVSHNYQRNHRFNLWFTLAVSPDADLERSIQKLAELSQPDDHVVLQTLRMYKIGVELDMSGSRPITERRAMHTARADWDQVVPLDAKDRATIVELQKDIAIVERPFHAVAEALHISDDELFRGTRELQARGALRRIAAILRHHNAGYAANAMGVWQVPDEARTDELGFQMASF
;
A
#
# COMPACT_ATOMS: atom_id res chain seq x y z
N MET A 1 -31.67 22.94 22.25
CA MET A 1 -31.42 22.51 20.86
C MET A 1 -29.94 22.17 20.78
N MET A 2 -29.61 20.90 21.08
CA MET A 2 -28.24 20.38 21.21
C MET A 2 -27.72 19.90 19.85
N GLU A 3 -26.46 20.20 19.54
CA GLU A 3 -25.78 19.86 18.30
C GLU A 3 -25.63 18.35 18.09
N ARG A 4 -25.74 17.94 16.83
CA ARG A 4 -25.63 16.56 16.32
C ARG A 4 -24.31 15.83 16.64
N SER A 5 -23.34 16.48 17.30
CA SER A 5 -22.06 15.89 17.69
C SER A 5 -22.13 14.98 18.93
N GLN A 6 -23.25 14.95 19.65
CA GLN A 6 -23.39 14.18 20.90
C GLN A 6 -24.29 12.94 20.79
N LEU A 7 -24.74 12.57 19.58
CA LEU A 7 -25.65 11.43 19.35
C LEU A 7 -24.98 10.20 18.73
N GLU A 8 -23.69 10.23 18.41
CA GLU A 8 -22.95 9.06 17.89
C GLU A 8 -22.06 8.35 18.93
N THR A 9 -22.07 8.80 20.19
CA THR A 9 -21.26 8.20 21.27
C THR A 9 -22.12 7.33 22.19
N ALA A 10 -22.88 6.39 21.63
CA ALA A 10 -23.59 5.39 22.42
C ALA A 10 -23.52 4.02 21.73
N LEU A 11 -22.96 3.04 22.47
CA LEU A 11 -22.87 1.59 22.18
C LEU A 11 -21.68 1.10 21.34
N ILE A 12 -20.45 1.36 21.80
CA ILE A 12 -19.38 0.35 21.67
C ILE A 12 -18.76 0.19 23.06
N PRO A 13 -18.91 -0.96 23.74
CA PRO A 13 -18.25 -1.20 25.02
C PRO A 13 -16.74 -1.19 24.80
N ASP A 14 -16.04 -0.48 25.70
CA ASP A 14 -14.60 -0.38 25.90
C ASP A 14 -13.76 -1.45 25.17
N ALA A 15 -13.50 -1.22 23.88
CA ALA A 15 -12.71 -2.12 23.05
C ALA A 15 -11.24 -1.90 23.43
N ARG A 16 -10.71 -2.73 24.34
CA ARG A 16 -9.26 -2.94 24.40
C ARG A 16 -8.79 -3.14 22.96
N LYS A 17 -7.89 -2.28 22.49
CA LYS A 17 -7.33 -2.39 21.13
C LYS A 17 -6.70 -3.78 21.01
N ARG A 18 -7.36 -4.69 20.27
CA ARG A 18 -6.84 -6.04 19.98
C ARG A 18 -5.41 -5.90 19.45
N SER A 19 -4.46 -6.51 20.14
CA SER A 19 -3.08 -6.62 19.69
C SER A 19 -2.90 -7.92 18.89
N ILE A 20 -1.78 -8.06 18.18
CA ILE A 20 -1.48 -9.31 17.46
C ILE A 20 -1.35 -10.50 18.43
N ALA A 21 -0.97 -10.26 19.68
CA ALA A 21 -0.91 -11.28 20.72
C ALA A 21 -2.30 -11.82 21.10
N ASP A 22 -3.38 -11.06 20.86
CA ASP A 22 -4.76 -11.44 21.18
C ASP A 22 -5.45 -12.19 20.04
N LEU A 23 -4.76 -12.39 18.91
CA LEU A 23 -5.33 -13.07 17.75
C LEU A 23 -5.39 -14.58 17.99
N ASP A 24 -6.58 -15.16 17.78
CA ASP A 24 -6.73 -16.60 17.69
C ASP A 24 -6.31 -17.12 16.30
N GLU A 25 -6.33 -18.43 16.13
CA GLU A 25 -5.95 -19.07 14.87
C GLU A 25 -6.87 -18.67 13.70
N THR A 26 -8.17 -18.48 13.97
CA THR A 26 -9.12 -18.09 12.92
C THR A 26 -8.88 -16.65 12.47
N ASP A 27 -8.56 -15.75 13.39
CA ASP A 27 -8.18 -14.38 13.06
C ASP A 27 -6.91 -14.35 12.18
N ARG A 28 -5.89 -15.17 12.49
CA ARG A 28 -4.67 -15.29 11.66
C ARG A 28 -4.97 -15.81 10.27
N GLN A 29 -5.79 -16.86 10.15
CA GLN A 29 -6.20 -17.41 8.87
C GLN A 29 -6.97 -16.39 8.02
N ILE A 30 -7.89 -15.64 8.63
CA ILE A 30 -8.61 -14.55 7.95
C ILE A 30 -7.61 -13.52 7.43
N LEU A 31 -6.67 -13.07 8.25
CA LEU A 31 -5.66 -12.08 7.87
C LEU A 31 -4.77 -12.57 6.72
N ASP A 32 -4.33 -13.83 6.77
CA ASP A 32 -3.51 -14.47 5.73
C ASP A 32 -4.24 -14.52 4.37
N GLU A 33 -5.55 -14.80 4.38
CA GLU A 33 -6.41 -14.78 3.18
C GLU A 33 -6.58 -13.37 2.61
N ILE A 34 -7.04 -12.42 3.45
CA ILE A 34 -7.39 -11.08 2.97
C ILE A 34 -6.17 -10.23 2.62
N GLN A 35 -4.99 -10.50 3.20
CA GLN A 35 -3.74 -9.83 2.85
C GLN A 35 -3.18 -10.29 1.50
N SER A 36 -3.37 -11.56 1.15
CA SER A 36 -2.77 -12.12 -0.07
C SER A 36 -3.55 -11.73 -1.31
N ASP A 37 -4.85 -12.04 -1.33
CA ASP A 37 -5.73 -11.77 -2.46
C ASP A 37 -7.20 -11.77 -2.01
N PHE A 38 -7.69 -10.57 -1.67
CA PHE A 38 -9.09 -10.36 -1.30
C PHE A 38 -10.00 -10.58 -2.52
N PRO A 39 -11.01 -11.45 -2.44
CA PRO A 39 -11.78 -11.86 -3.62
C PRO A 39 -12.50 -10.69 -4.32
N LEU A 40 -12.44 -10.66 -5.65
CA LEU A 40 -13.29 -9.83 -6.49
C LEU A 40 -14.61 -10.57 -6.79
N ASP A 41 -15.50 -10.58 -5.79
CA ASP A 41 -16.79 -11.26 -5.81
C ASP A 41 -17.89 -10.36 -5.21
N ALA A 42 -19.15 -10.60 -5.55
CA ALA A 42 -20.28 -9.88 -4.95
C ALA A 42 -20.37 -10.06 -3.43
N ARG A 43 -19.94 -11.23 -2.91
CA ARG A 43 -19.87 -11.55 -1.48
C ARG A 43 -18.47 -12.04 -1.12
N PRO A 44 -17.47 -11.16 -1.05
CA PRO A 44 -16.08 -11.57 -0.92
C PRO A 44 -15.77 -12.18 0.45
N PHE A 45 -16.44 -11.75 1.52
CA PHE A 45 -16.27 -12.35 2.85
C PHE A 45 -16.85 -13.76 2.95
N ARG A 46 -17.89 -14.09 2.17
CA ARG A 46 -18.37 -15.47 2.01
C ARG A 46 -17.29 -16.34 1.39
N VAL A 47 -16.66 -15.87 0.31
CA VAL A 47 -15.57 -16.60 -0.37
C VAL A 47 -14.38 -16.81 0.58
N VAL A 48 -14.02 -15.80 1.38
CA VAL A 48 -12.99 -15.96 2.42
C VAL A 48 -13.41 -17.02 3.44
N GLY A 49 -14.65 -16.97 3.92
CA GLY A 49 -15.20 -17.95 4.87
C GLY A 49 -15.18 -19.38 4.32
N GLU A 50 -15.56 -19.59 3.06
CA GLU A 50 -15.53 -20.90 2.39
C GLU A 50 -14.12 -21.49 2.35
N ARG A 51 -13.08 -20.67 2.14
CA ARG A 51 -11.68 -21.12 2.12
C ARG A 51 -11.18 -21.61 3.48
N ILE A 52 -11.70 -21.06 4.58
CA ILE A 52 -11.26 -21.37 5.95
C ILE A 52 -12.31 -22.16 6.75
N GLY A 53 -13.41 -22.58 6.12
CA GLY A 53 -14.48 -23.33 6.78
C GLY A 53 -15.28 -22.51 7.81
N ARG A 54 -15.52 -21.23 7.55
CA ARG A 54 -16.25 -20.30 8.45
C ARG A 54 -17.46 -19.66 7.79
N PRO A 55 -18.56 -19.41 8.54
CA PRO A 55 -19.68 -18.61 8.05
C PRO A 55 -19.28 -17.16 7.75
N GLU A 56 -19.87 -16.56 6.72
CA GLU A 56 -19.59 -15.17 6.32
C GLU A 56 -19.78 -14.17 7.47
N ALA A 57 -20.84 -14.32 8.28
CA ALA A 57 -21.11 -13.42 9.40
C ALA A 57 -20.00 -13.42 10.45
N ASP A 58 -19.39 -14.58 10.74
CA ASP A 58 -18.24 -14.70 11.65
C ASP A 58 -17.00 -14.00 11.06
N VAL A 59 -16.74 -14.18 9.76
CA VAL A 59 -15.63 -13.50 9.06
C VAL A 59 -15.80 -11.98 9.11
N ILE A 60 -16.98 -11.45 8.76
CA ILE A 60 -17.28 -10.01 8.80
C ILE A 60 -17.08 -9.45 10.21
N GLN A 61 -17.62 -10.13 11.23
CA GLN A 61 -17.49 -9.71 12.62
C GLN A 61 -16.02 -9.65 13.06
N ARG A 62 -15.23 -10.67 12.72
CA ARG A 62 -13.80 -10.73 13.06
C ARG A 62 -12.98 -9.66 12.34
N VAL A 63 -13.19 -9.49 11.04
CA VAL A 63 -12.54 -8.42 10.25
C VAL A 63 -12.89 -7.05 10.83
N ALA A 64 -14.17 -6.79 11.16
CA ALA A 64 -14.60 -5.55 11.79
C ALA A 64 -13.92 -5.31 13.14
N SER A 65 -13.76 -6.36 13.97
CA SER A 65 -13.07 -6.27 15.26
C SER A 65 -11.57 -5.96 15.12
N MET A 66 -10.93 -6.42 14.05
CA MET A 66 -9.51 -6.21 13.76
C MET A 66 -9.23 -4.88 13.05
N ARG A 67 -10.26 -4.25 12.46
CA ARG A 67 -10.14 -3.01 11.68
C ARG A 67 -9.55 -1.81 12.45
N PRO A 68 -9.88 -1.55 13.72
CA PRO A 68 -9.33 -0.39 14.41
C PRO A 68 -7.82 -0.51 14.69
N ALA A 69 -7.35 -1.72 15.01
CA ALA A 69 -6.02 -1.93 15.59
C ALA A 69 -5.02 -2.66 14.67
N ILE A 70 -5.49 -3.50 13.74
CA ILE A 70 -4.63 -4.37 12.92
C ILE A 70 -4.78 -4.06 11.44
N ILE A 71 -6.01 -4.04 10.90
CA ILE A 71 -6.24 -3.81 9.46
C ILE A 71 -6.28 -2.30 9.21
N ARG A 72 -5.36 -1.76 8.41
CA ARG A 72 -5.29 -0.33 8.06
C ARG A 72 -6.34 0.06 7.03
N GLN A 73 -6.55 -0.78 6.02
CA GLN A 73 -7.57 -0.65 4.97
C GLN A 73 -7.67 -1.95 4.18
N ILE A 74 -8.77 -2.16 3.47
CA ILE A 74 -8.88 -3.16 2.40
C ILE A 74 -9.22 -2.37 1.13
N SER A 75 -8.35 -2.44 0.11
CA SER A 75 -8.53 -1.66 -1.11
C SER A 75 -7.83 -2.32 -2.30
N ALA A 76 -8.13 -1.86 -3.50
CA ALA A 76 -7.35 -2.19 -4.68
C ALA A 76 -5.93 -1.61 -4.57
N ILE A 77 -4.93 -2.39 -4.98
CA ILE A 77 -3.53 -2.02 -5.06
C ILE A 77 -3.15 -1.93 -6.54
N PHE A 78 -3.01 -0.70 -7.02
CA PHE A 78 -2.64 -0.42 -8.40
C PHE A 78 -1.12 -0.36 -8.60
N ASP A 79 -0.68 -0.65 -9.81
CA ASP A 79 0.69 -0.41 -10.23
C ASP A 79 0.85 1.04 -10.70
N THR A 80 1.36 1.90 -9.82
CA THR A 80 1.48 3.34 -10.08
C THR A 80 2.29 3.65 -11.33
N ARG A 81 3.33 2.87 -11.64
CA ARG A 81 4.14 3.06 -12.86
C ARG A 81 3.35 2.74 -14.11
N ARG A 82 2.57 1.66 -14.09
CA ARG A 82 1.65 1.34 -15.19
C ARG A 82 0.53 2.36 -15.35
N LEU A 83 0.14 3.06 -14.28
CA LEU A 83 -0.77 4.21 -14.36
C LEU A 83 -0.07 5.50 -14.87
N GLY A 84 1.22 5.44 -15.20
CA GLY A 84 2.02 6.57 -15.69
C GLY A 84 2.58 7.48 -14.60
N TYR A 85 2.38 7.17 -13.31
CA TYR A 85 3.00 7.94 -12.24
C TYR A 85 4.51 7.70 -12.22
N ARG A 86 5.25 8.79 -12.07
CA ARG A 86 6.70 8.74 -11.86
C ARG A 86 6.99 8.87 -10.38
N SER A 87 7.90 8.06 -9.86
CA SER A 87 8.32 8.15 -8.47
C SER A 87 9.82 7.99 -8.32
N SER A 88 10.37 8.67 -7.31
CA SER A 88 11.77 8.54 -6.94
C SER A 88 11.93 8.67 -5.44
N LEU A 89 12.99 8.04 -4.95
CA LEU A 89 13.56 8.39 -3.67
C LEU A 89 14.36 9.68 -3.84
N ALA A 90 14.21 10.60 -2.90
CA ALA A 90 15.00 11.82 -2.83
C ALA A 90 15.53 11.97 -1.40
N ALA A 91 16.71 12.56 -1.28
CA ALA A 91 17.33 12.80 0.02
C ALA A 91 17.89 14.21 0.09
N PHE A 92 17.52 14.94 1.14
CA PHE A 92 17.94 16.31 1.40
C PHE A 92 18.87 16.31 2.62
N ALA A 93 19.89 17.17 2.57
CA ALA A 93 20.78 17.43 3.69
C ALA A 93 20.36 18.75 4.36
N PHE A 94 20.17 18.71 5.67
CA PHE A 94 19.87 19.89 6.48
C PHE A 94 20.81 19.98 7.66
N ALA A 95 21.27 21.19 7.99
CA ALA A 95 21.73 21.48 9.33
C ALA A 95 20.67 21.06 10.37
N PRO A 96 21.06 20.48 11.54
CA PRO A 96 20.11 19.89 12.50
C PRO A 96 18.95 20.80 12.91
N HIS A 97 19.20 22.10 13.05
CA HIS A 97 18.20 23.09 13.45
C HIS A 97 17.18 23.44 12.35
N ARG A 98 17.43 23.08 11.08
CA ARG A 98 16.50 23.29 9.95
C ARG A 98 15.74 22.04 9.53
N LEU A 99 16.18 20.86 9.96
CA LEU A 99 15.64 19.57 9.55
C LEU A 99 14.11 19.49 9.73
N GLU A 100 13.62 19.85 10.91
CA GLU A 100 12.19 19.77 11.24
C GLU A 100 11.34 20.67 10.34
N ARG A 101 11.78 21.91 10.09
CA ARG A 101 11.11 22.84 9.18
C ARG A 101 11.10 22.31 7.75
N GLY A 102 12.23 21.75 7.29
CA GLY A 102 12.34 21.12 5.98
C GLY A 102 11.35 19.96 5.82
N ALA A 103 11.28 19.08 6.84
CA ALA A 103 10.36 17.95 6.87
C ALA A 103 8.89 18.39 6.79
N GLN A 104 8.49 19.44 7.52
CA GLN A 104 7.13 19.97 7.47
C GLN A 104 6.75 20.52 6.09
N ILE A 105 7.70 21.13 5.37
CA ILE A 105 7.47 21.61 4.00
C ILE A 105 7.29 20.44 3.04
N ILE A 106 8.17 19.43 3.13
CA ILE A 106 8.11 18.22 2.28
C ILE A 106 6.79 17.46 2.52
N ASN A 107 6.36 17.33 3.77
CA ASN A 107 5.11 16.64 4.14
C ASN A 107 3.84 17.28 3.55
N ARG A 108 3.88 18.55 3.11
CA ARG A 108 2.73 19.21 2.48
C ARG A 108 2.50 18.80 1.04
N HIS A 109 3.50 18.20 0.38
CA HIS A 109 3.35 17.81 -1.01
C HIS A 109 2.49 16.53 -1.10
N PRO A 110 1.38 16.52 -1.87
CA PRO A 110 0.44 15.38 -1.89
C PRO A 110 1.06 14.09 -2.45
N GLY A 111 2.11 14.22 -3.26
CA GLY A 111 2.89 13.11 -3.78
C GLY A 111 3.88 12.48 -2.80
N VAL A 112 4.12 13.07 -1.61
CA VAL A 112 5.05 12.50 -0.62
C VAL A 112 4.34 11.44 0.19
N SER A 113 4.80 10.19 0.07
CA SER A 113 4.20 9.03 0.77
C SER A 113 4.91 8.69 2.07
N HIS A 114 6.23 8.87 2.10
CA HIS A 114 7.09 8.56 3.24
C HIS A 114 8.13 9.66 3.36
N ASN A 115 8.45 10.06 4.59
CA ASN A 115 9.47 11.04 4.90
C ASN A 115 10.14 10.66 6.22
N TYR A 116 11.43 10.34 6.19
CA TYR A 116 12.18 9.79 7.32
C TYR A 116 13.44 10.59 7.58
N GLN A 117 13.67 10.90 8.85
CA GLN A 117 15.01 11.25 9.31
C GLN A 117 15.90 9.99 9.28
N ARG A 118 17.11 10.12 8.74
CA ARG A 118 18.10 9.03 8.74
C ARG A 118 19.43 9.53 9.31
N ASN A 119 20.18 8.60 9.93
CA ASN A 119 21.53 8.88 10.41
C ASN A 119 22.54 8.84 9.24
N HIS A 120 22.56 9.92 8.45
CA HIS A 120 23.41 10.07 7.27
C HIS A 120 23.60 11.57 6.94
N ARG A 121 24.58 11.94 6.11
CA ARG A 121 24.79 13.35 5.66
C ARG A 121 23.51 13.93 5.06
N PHE A 122 22.92 13.20 4.11
CA PHE A 122 21.53 13.42 3.72
C PHE A 122 20.66 12.85 4.84
N ASN A 123 20.17 13.71 5.71
CA ASN A 123 19.50 13.32 6.95
C ASN A 123 17.98 13.32 6.83
N LEU A 124 17.41 13.68 5.68
CA LEU A 124 15.98 13.59 5.40
C LEU A 124 15.73 12.87 4.07
N TRP A 125 15.01 11.75 4.11
CA TRP A 125 14.76 10.88 2.95
C TRP A 125 13.27 10.73 2.72
N PHE A 126 12.81 11.02 1.51
CA PHE A 126 11.40 10.94 1.17
C PHE A 126 11.16 10.30 -0.18
N THR A 127 10.03 9.62 -0.30
CA THR A 127 9.55 9.07 -1.57
C THR A 127 8.50 10.01 -2.14
N LEU A 128 8.79 10.55 -3.32
CA LEU A 128 7.88 11.41 -4.05
C LEU A 128 7.32 10.66 -5.26
N ALA A 129 6.00 10.69 -5.43
CA ALA A 129 5.31 10.28 -6.64
C ALA A 129 4.60 11.49 -7.27
N VAL A 130 4.66 11.60 -8.59
CA VAL A 130 3.98 12.65 -9.36
C VAL A 130 3.10 12.02 -10.42
N SER A 131 2.00 12.69 -10.77
CA SER A 131 1.09 12.25 -11.82
C SER A 131 1.76 12.24 -13.20
N PRO A 132 1.17 11.57 -14.21
CA PRO A 132 1.72 11.54 -15.57
C PRO A 132 1.96 12.92 -16.18
N ASP A 133 1.11 13.89 -15.84
CA ASP A 133 1.17 15.26 -16.36
C ASP A 133 2.15 16.17 -15.60
N ALA A 134 2.73 15.67 -14.52
CA ALA A 134 3.65 16.43 -13.67
C ALA A 134 5.10 16.01 -13.89
N ASP A 135 6.01 16.96 -13.71
CA ASP A 135 7.45 16.73 -13.82
C ASP A 135 8.09 16.46 -12.46
N LEU A 136 8.69 15.27 -12.33
CA LEU A 136 9.26 14.80 -11.07
C LEU A 136 10.45 15.66 -10.62
N GLU A 137 11.36 15.96 -11.53
CA GLU A 137 12.58 16.74 -11.23
C GLU A 137 12.19 18.17 -10.85
N ARG A 138 11.25 18.77 -11.60
CA ARG A 138 10.70 20.09 -11.27
C ARG A 138 10.00 20.11 -9.92
N SER A 139 9.25 19.06 -9.55
CA SER A 139 8.64 18.96 -8.23
C SER A 139 9.68 18.87 -7.12
N ILE A 140 10.75 18.09 -7.30
CA ILE A 140 11.85 18.01 -6.32
C ILE A 140 12.58 19.35 -6.22
N GLN A 141 12.87 19.99 -7.35
CA GLN A 141 13.49 21.31 -7.38
C GLN A 141 12.63 22.33 -6.63
N LYS A 142 11.30 22.27 -6.80
CA LYS A 142 10.40 23.17 -6.06
C LYS A 142 10.43 22.92 -4.56
N LEU A 143 10.51 21.66 -4.14
CA LEU A 143 10.70 21.32 -2.73
C LEU A 143 12.04 21.81 -2.20
N ALA A 144 13.11 21.71 -2.99
CA ALA A 144 14.43 22.23 -2.63
C ALA A 144 14.39 23.76 -2.45
N GLU A 145 13.77 24.51 -3.36
CA GLU A 145 13.60 25.96 -3.25
C GLU A 145 12.84 26.36 -1.97
N LEU A 146 11.74 25.66 -1.67
CA LEU A 146 10.89 25.98 -0.52
C LEU A 146 11.53 25.62 0.81
N SER A 147 12.22 24.48 0.88
CA SER A 147 12.80 23.96 2.12
C SER A 147 14.23 24.40 2.37
N GLN A 148 14.96 24.82 1.33
CA GLN A 148 16.34 25.30 1.37
C GLN A 148 17.31 24.30 2.05
N PRO A 149 17.43 23.06 1.53
CA PRO A 149 18.44 22.13 2.00
C PRO A 149 19.84 22.63 1.64
N ASP A 150 20.83 22.17 2.40
CA ASP A 150 22.24 22.41 2.12
C ASP A 150 22.72 21.68 0.86
N ASP A 151 22.10 20.52 0.59
CA ASP A 151 22.42 19.66 -0.55
C ASP A 151 21.24 18.70 -0.80
N HIS A 152 21.12 18.17 -2.01
CA HIS A 152 20.10 17.15 -2.31
C HIS A 152 20.53 16.16 -3.40
N VAL A 153 19.96 14.96 -3.34
CA VAL A 153 20.15 13.91 -4.34
C VAL A 153 18.82 13.28 -4.71
N VAL A 154 18.68 12.93 -6.00
CA VAL A 154 17.55 12.19 -6.56
C VAL A 154 18.04 10.82 -6.98
N LEU A 155 17.38 9.78 -6.48
CA LEU A 155 17.77 8.38 -6.67
C LEU A 155 16.67 7.65 -7.44
N GLN A 156 16.73 7.76 -8.76
CA GLN A 156 15.79 7.10 -9.64
C GLN A 156 16.00 5.59 -9.63
N THR A 157 14.92 4.84 -9.52
CA THR A 157 14.97 3.37 -9.60
C THR A 157 15.09 2.94 -11.06
N LEU A 158 16.26 2.42 -11.45
CA LEU A 158 16.50 1.90 -12.80
C LEU A 158 16.00 0.47 -12.97
N ARG A 159 16.08 -0.34 -11.90
CA ARG A 159 15.61 -1.72 -11.89
C ARG A 159 15.03 -2.07 -10.53
N MET A 160 13.99 -2.90 -10.56
CA MET A 160 13.37 -3.48 -9.38
C MET A 160 13.63 -4.98 -9.39
N TYR A 161 13.98 -5.57 -8.26
CA TYR A 161 14.20 -7.02 -8.15
C TYR A 161 13.10 -7.71 -7.35
N LYS A 162 12.49 -7.01 -6.39
CA LYS A 162 11.42 -7.52 -5.52
C LYS A 162 10.51 -6.39 -5.07
N ILE A 163 9.20 -6.64 -5.01
CA ILE A 163 8.21 -5.70 -4.49
C ILE A 163 7.04 -6.44 -3.84
N GLY A 164 6.57 -5.88 -2.72
CA GLY A 164 5.52 -6.44 -1.88
C GLY A 164 6.06 -6.83 -0.51
N VAL A 165 5.18 -6.90 0.48
CA VAL A 165 5.46 -7.53 1.77
C VAL A 165 4.21 -8.29 2.13
N GLU A 166 4.34 -9.58 2.39
CA GLU A 166 3.32 -10.39 3.03
C GLU A 166 3.85 -10.81 4.39
N LEU A 167 3.09 -10.46 5.43
CA LEU A 167 3.37 -10.88 6.80
C LEU A 167 2.78 -12.27 6.97
N ASP A 168 3.60 -13.22 7.42
CA ASP A 168 3.11 -14.55 7.81
C ASP A 168 2.48 -14.43 9.21
N MET A 169 1.15 -14.42 9.25
CA MET A 169 0.41 -14.26 10.51
C MET A 169 0.28 -15.58 11.27
N SER A 170 0.22 -16.70 10.56
CA SER A 170 0.09 -18.06 11.13
C SER A 170 1.44 -18.70 11.51
N GLY A 171 2.57 -18.17 11.01
CA GLY A 171 3.91 -18.73 11.26
C GLY A 171 4.11 -20.08 10.57
N SER A 172 3.22 -20.43 9.65
CA SER A 172 3.15 -21.74 9.01
C SER A 172 3.75 -21.75 7.61
N ARG A 173 4.08 -20.57 7.05
CA ARG A 173 4.64 -20.46 5.70
C ARG A 173 6.17 -20.54 5.76
N PRO A 174 6.79 -21.55 5.12
CA PRO A 174 8.22 -21.55 4.90
C PRO A 174 8.67 -20.23 4.25
N ILE A 175 9.80 -19.68 4.68
CA ILE A 175 10.40 -18.47 4.07
C ILE A 175 10.54 -18.64 2.55
N THR A 176 10.79 -19.87 2.10
CA THR A 176 10.92 -20.30 0.71
C THR A 176 9.59 -20.39 -0.07
N GLU A 177 8.45 -20.48 0.62
CA GLU A 177 7.11 -20.54 0.02
C GLU A 177 6.41 -19.17 0.00
N ARG A 178 7.12 -18.09 0.34
CA ARG A 178 6.67 -16.74 -0.01
C ARG A 178 6.55 -16.68 -1.53
N ARG A 179 5.33 -16.92 -2.01
CA ARG A 179 4.89 -16.92 -3.42
C ARG A 179 5.78 -16.00 -4.20
N ALA A 180 6.45 -16.52 -5.24
CA ALA A 180 7.35 -15.79 -6.14
C ALA A 180 6.87 -14.34 -6.28
N MET A 181 7.42 -13.46 -5.44
CA MET A 181 6.98 -12.07 -5.39
C MET A 181 7.45 -11.50 -6.70
N HIS A 182 6.48 -11.21 -7.57
CA HIS A 182 6.62 -10.73 -8.93
C HIS A 182 8.09 -10.52 -9.33
N THR A 183 8.72 -11.57 -9.88
CA THR A 183 9.97 -11.40 -10.63
C THR A 183 9.72 -10.23 -11.58
N ALA A 184 10.54 -9.19 -11.49
CA ALA A 184 10.32 -7.96 -12.22
C ALA A 184 10.03 -8.29 -13.69
N ARG A 185 8.77 -8.09 -14.09
CA ARG A 185 8.32 -8.42 -15.44
C ARG A 185 9.08 -7.54 -16.42
N ALA A 186 9.39 -8.04 -17.61
CA ALA A 186 10.11 -7.26 -18.64
C ALA A 186 9.37 -5.96 -19.04
N ASP A 187 8.07 -5.86 -18.76
CA ASP A 187 7.17 -4.76 -19.10
C ASP A 187 6.76 -3.91 -17.87
N TRP A 188 7.56 -3.93 -16.80
CA TRP A 188 7.26 -3.25 -15.53
C TRP A 188 7.15 -1.72 -15.63
N ASP A 189 7.76 -1.12 -16.66
CA ASP A 189 7.79 0.32 -16.92
C ASP A 189 6.79 0.76 -18.01
N GLN A 190 6.07 -0.16 -18.63
CA GLN A 190 5.12 0.16 -19.70
C GLN A 190 3.82 0.72 -19.14
N VAL A 191 3.47 1.93 -19.59
CA VAL A 191 2.24 2.63 -19.22
C VAL A 191 1.04 1.97 -19.91
N VAL A 192 0.01 1.66 -19.12
CA VAL A 192 -1.27 1.15 -19.60
C VAL A 192 -2.15 2.35 -19.99
N PRO A 193 -2.70 2.39 -21.21
CA PRO A 193 -3.68 3.41 -21.58
C PRO A 193 -4.95 3.28 -20.73
N LEU A 194 -5.39 4.40 -20.15
CA LEU A 194 -6.57 4.49 -19.29
C LEU A 194 -7.57 5.48 -19.88
N ASP A 195 -8.81 5.04 -20.05
CA ASP A 195 -9.91 5.92 -20.41
C ASP A 195 -10.52 6.62 -19.16
N ALA A 196 -11.59 7.39 -19.35
CA ALA A 196 -12.26 8.10 -18.25
C ALA A 196 -12.91 7.13 -17.24
N LYS A 197 -13.43 6.00 -17.71
CA LYS A 197 -14.09 5.00 -16.89
C LYS A 197 -13.09 4.21 -16.06
N ASP A 198 -11.94 3.88 -16.64
CA ASP A 198 -10.80 3.30 -15.94
C ASP A 198 -10.37 4.19 -14.77
N ARG A 199 -10.21 5.50 -15.01
CA ARG A 199 -9.82 6.46 -13.97
C ARG A 199 -10.85 6.56 -12.86
N ALA A 200 -12.14 6.62 -13.20
CA ALA A 200 -13.21 6.64 -12.19
C ALA A 200 -13.20 5.35 -11.35
N THR A 201 -13.05 4.20 -12.01
CA THR A 201 -12.97 2.89 -11.35
C THR A 201 -11.76 2.81 -10.41
N ILE A 202 -10.59 3.28 -10.84
CA ILE A 202 -9.37 3.36 -10.01
C ILE A 202 -9.61 4.24 -8.78
N VAL A 203 -10.20 5.43 -8.96
CA VAL A 203 -10.47 6.39 -7.88
C VAL A 203 -11.40 5.81 -6.81
N GLU A 204 -12.40 5.03 -7.20
CA GLU A 204 -13.31 4.40 -6.23
C GLU A 204 -12.70 3.15 -5.59
N LEU A 205 -12.07 2.26 -6.36
CA LEU A 205 -11.51 1.01 -5.82
C LEU A 205 -10.27 1.21 -4.94
N GLN A 206 -9.53 2.32 -5.08
CA GLN A 206 -8.41 2.63 -4.18
C GLN A 206 -8.86 3.11 -2.80
N LYS A 207 -10.15 3.40 -2.61
CA LYS A 207 -10.73 3.71 -1.30
C LYS A 207 -10.85 2.45 -0.45
N ASP A 208 -10.98 2.66 0.85
CA ASP A 208 -11.25 1.57 1.77
C ASP A 208 -12.66 1.01 1.54
N ILE A 209 -12.77 -0.31 1.39
CA ILE A 209 -14.07 -0.97 1.23
C ILE A 209 -14.78 -1.09 2.59
N ALA A 210 -16.10 -1.05 2.55
CA ALA A 210 -16.92 -1.31 3.73
C ALA A 210 -16.82 -2.79 4.16
N ILE A 211 -16.92 -3.06 5.47
CA ILE A 211 -16.93 -4.43 6.01
C ILE A 211 -18.38 -4.89 6.11
N VAL A 212 -18.98 -5.18 4.95
CA VAL A 212 -20.37 -5.61 4.77
C VAL A 212 -20.43 -6.75 3.75
N GLU A 213 -21.57 -7.44 3.64
CA GLU A 213 -21.72 -8.60 2.75
C GLU A 213 -21.42 -8.28 1.28
N ARG A 214 -21.87 -7.11 0.79
CA ARG A 214 -21.71 -6.69 -0.62
C ARG A 214 -20.93 -5.38 -0.74
N PRO A 215 -19.62 -5.37 -0.45
CA PRO A 215 -18.86 -4.13 -0.32
C PRO A 215 -18.65 -3.42 -1.67
N PHE A 216 -18.58 -4.17 -2.77
CA PHE A 216 -18.44 -3.61 -4.11
C PHE A 216 -19.73 -3.01 -4.67
N HIS A 217 -20.89 -3.29 -4.05
CA HIS A 217 -22.15 -2.71 -4.49
C HIS A 217 -22.15 -1.18 -4.34
N ALA A 218 -21.68 -0.68 -3.19
CA ALA A 218 -21.53 0.75 -2.96
C ALA A 218 -20.55 1.42 -3.94
N VAL A 219 -19.54 0.67 -4.40
CA VAL A 219 -18.60 1.14 -5.45
C VAL A 219 -19.31 1.26 -6.80
N ALA A 220 -20.11 0.26 -7.17
CA ALA A 220 -20.89 0.29 -8.41
C ALA A 220 -21.93 1.42 -8.39
N GLU A 221 -22.61 1.63 -7.26
CA GLU A 221 -23.55 2.74 -7.06
C GLU A 221 -22.86 4.11 -7.20
N ALA A 222 -21.68 4.30 -6.59
CA ALA A 222 -20.91 5.53 -6.70
C ALA A 222 -20.45 5.84 -8.13
N LEU A 223 -20.24 4.80 -8.94
CA LEU A 223 -19.87 4.91 -10.35
C LEU A 223 -21.08 4.97 -11.30
N HIS A 224 -22.31 4.82 -10.78
CA HIS A 224 -23.54 4.71 -11.56
C HIS A 224 -23.51 3.59 -12.62
N ILE A 225 -22.94 2.43 -12.26
CA ILE A 225 -22.86 1.23 -13.12
C ILE A 225 -23.42 0.01 -12.38
N SER A 226 -23.59 -1.12 -13.07
CA SER A 226 -23.95 -2.39 -12.43
C SER A 226 -22.76 -3.08 -11.79
N ASP A 227 -23.02 -3.96 -10.81
CA ASP A 227 -22.00 -4.83 -10.20
C ASP A 227 -21.23 -5.63 -11.28
N ASP A 228 -21.92 -6.16 -12.30
CA ASP A 228 -21.31 -6.91 -13.39
C ASP A 228 -20.35 -6.06 -14.22
N GLU A 229 -20.72 -4.80 -14.48
CA GLU A 229 -19.89 -3.86 -15.21
C GLU A 229 -18.65 -3.45 -14.41
N LEU A 230 -18.80 -3.26 -13.10
CA LEU A 230 -17.68 -3.03 -12.18
C LEU A 230 -16.72 -4.22 -12.19
N PHE A 231 -17.21 -5.45 -12.03
CA PHE A 231 -16.36 -6.64 -11.99
C PHE A 231 -15.66 -6.89 -13.33
N ARG A 232 -16.35 -6.67 -14.45
CA ARG A 232 -15.73 -6.76 -15.78
C ARG A 232 -14.59 -5.75 -15.93
N GLY A 233 -14.85 -4.46 -15.65
CA GLY A 233 -13.84 -3.41 -15.76
C GLY A 233 -12.65 -3.63 -14.83
N THR A 234 -12.91 -4.11 -13.61
CA THR A 234 -11.84 -4.43 -12.65
C THR A 234 -10.95 -5.58 -13.14
N ARG A 235 -11.54 -6.63 -13.73
CA ARG A 235 -10.78 -7.73 -14.33
C ARG A 235 -9.99 -7.29 -15.56
N GLU A 236 -10.52 -6.38 -16.37
CA GLU A 236 -9.79 -5.79 -17.50
C GLU A 236 -8.59 -4.96 -17.05
N LEU A 237 -8.71 -4.19 -15.96
CA LEU A 237 -7.58 -3.49 -15.33
C LEU A 237 -6.52 -4.46 -14.80
N GLN A 238 -6.95 -5.59 -14.23
CA GLN A 238 -6.03 -6.64 -13.77
C GLN A 238 -5.32 -7.34 -14.92
N ALA A 239 -6.03 -7.66 -16.00
CA ALA A 239 -5.48 -8.29 -17.20
C ALA A 239 -4.44 -7.38 -17.90
N ARG A 240 -4.71 -6.07 -17.95
CA ARG A 240 -3.74 -5.06 -18.43
C ARG A 240 -2.61 -4.79 -17.45
N GLY A 241 -2.62 -5.39 -16.25
CA GLY A 241 -1.61 -5.21 -15.20
C GLY A 241 -1.63 -3.84 -14.50
N ALA A 242 -2.67 -3.03 -14.71
CA ALA A 242 -2.88 -1.79 -13.98
C ALA A 242 -3.27 -2.06 -12.51
N LEU A 243 -4.12 -3.07 -12.28
CA LEU A 243 -4.48 -3.57 -10.96
C LEU A 243 -3.60 -4.78 -10.61
N ARG A 244 -2.88 -4.71 -9.48
CA ARG A 244 -2.08 -5.86 -9.00
C ARG A 244 -2.95 -6.87 -8.27
N ARG A 245 -3.73 -6.39 -7.30
CA ARG A 245 -4.63 -7.19 -6.45
C ARG A 245 -5.55 -6.30 -5.62
N ILE A 246 -6.54 -6.89 -4.97
CA ILE A 246 -7.25 -6.28 -3.85
C ILE A 246 -6.73 -6.96 -2.58
N ALA A 247 -6.39 -6.20 -1.55
CA ALA A 247 -5.84 -6.78 -0.33
C ALA A 247 -6.07 -5.90 0.90
N ALA A 248 -6.08 -6.55 2.06
CA ALA A 248 -5.95 -5.90 3.34
C ALA A 248 -4.51 -5.44 3.55
N ILE A 249 -4.35 -4.18 3.90
CA ILE A 249 -3.07 -3.62 4.32
C ILE A 249 -3.05 -3.58 5.84
N LEU A 250 -2.08 -4.25 6.45
CA LEU A 250 -1.97 -4.34 7.91
C LEU A 250 -1.12 -3.19 8.48
N ARG A 251 -1.35 -2.85 9.74
CA ARG A 251 -0.52 -1.88 10.49
C ARG A 251 0.77 -2.57 10.95
N HIS A 252 1.90 -2.16 10.37
CA HIS A 252 3.20 -2.84 10.53
C HIS A 252 3.76 -2.78 11.95
N HIS A 253 3.47 -1.71 12.71
CA HIS A 253 3.99 -1.52 14.07
C HIS A 253 3.48 -2.56 15.08
N ASN A 254 2.38 -3.24 14.76
CA ASN A 254 1.83 -4.29 15.61
C ASN A 254 2.27 -5.71 15.15
N ALA A 255 2.96 -5.83 14.02
CA ALA A 255 3.28 -7.09 13.35
C ALA A 255 4.69 -7.65 13.62
N GLY A 256 5.34 -7.23 14.70
CA GLY A 256 6.56 -7.88 15.22
C GLY A 256 7.90 -7.40 14.65
N TYR A 257 7.93 -6.39 13.75
CA TYR A 257 9.18 -5.80 13.28
C TYR A 257 9.60 -4.61 14.14
N ALA A 258 10.68 -4.77 14.92
CA ALA A 258 11.20 -3.73 15.79
C ALA A 258 12.01 -2.65 15.06
N ALA A 259 12.51 -2.94 13.86
CA ALA A 259 13.36 -2.03 13.08
C ALA A 259 13.09 -2.13 11.58
N ASN A 260 13.21 -0.99 10.89
CA ASN A 260 13.24 -0.89 9.43
C ASN A 260 14.54 -0.21 9.03
N ALA A 261 15.36 -0.88 8.21
CA ALA A 261 16.62 -0.33 7.73
C ALA A 261 16.60 -0.20 6.20
N MET A 262 17.29 0.82 5.69
CA MET A 262 17.62 0.95 4.28
C MET A 262 19.10 0.65 4.13
N GLY A 263 19.42 -0.45 3.46
CA GLY A 263 20.80 -0.77 3.09
C GLY A 263 21.10 -0.21 1.70
N VAL A 264 22.30 0.34 1.54
CA VAL A 264 22.80 0.86 0.27
C VAL A 264 24.18 0.26 0.04
N TRP A 265 24.38 -0.33 -1.13
CA TRP A 265 25.65 -0.95 -1.51
C TRP A 265 26.13 -0.35 -2.82
N GLN A 266 27.41 -0.01 -2.87
CA GLN A 266 28.08 0.28 -4.13
C GLN A 266 28.55 -1.05 -4.71
N VAL A 267 27.96 -1.46 -5.84
CA VAL A 267 28.41 -2.65 -6.58
C VAL A 267 29.62 -2.23 -7.45
N PRO A 268 30.83 -2.78 -7.24
CA PRO A 268 32.03 -2.32 -7.96
C PRO A 268 32.01 -2.64 -9.46
N ASP A 269 31.30 -3.70 -9.86
CA ASP A 269 31.13 -4.13 -11.24
C ASP A 269 29.64 -4.08 -11.61
N GLU A 270 29.28 -3.12 -12.46
CA GLU A 270 27.90 -2.89 -12.87
C GLU A 270 27.25 -4.12 -13.49
N ALA A 271 28.03 -4.98 -14.18
CA ALA A 271 27.54 -6.21 -14.78
C ALA A 271 27.01 -7.23 -13.75
N ARG A 272 27.44 -7.12 -12.49
CA ARG A 272 26.99 -8.00 -11.39
C ARG A 272 25.80 -7.45 -10.61
N THR A 273 25.32 -6.25 -10.95
CA THR A 273 24.21 -5.60 -10.24
C THR A 273 22.95 -6.46 -10.28
N ASP A 274 22.65 -7.07 -11.42
CA ASP A 274 21.49 -7.94 -11.57
C ASP A 274 21.61 -9.22 -10.74
N GLU A 275 22.73 -9.91 -10.85
CA GLU A 275 23.05 -11.13 -10.10
C GLU A 275 22.84 -10.92 -8.60
N LEU A 276 23.48 -9.88 -8.05
CA LEU A 276 23.40 -9.54 -6.63
C LEU A 276 22.00 -9.04 -6.25
N GLY A 277 21.34 -8.28 -7.12
CA GLY A 277 19.97 -7.81 -6.90
C GLY A 277 18.98 -8.96 -6.73
N PHE A 278 19.05 -9.99 -7.60
CA PHE A 278 18.23 -11.19 -7.47
C PHE A 278 18.60 -12.03 -6.24
N GLN A 279 19.90 -12.13 -5.91
CA GLN A 279 20.33 -12.81 -4.70
C GLN A 279 19.75 -12.14 -3.44
N MET A 280 19.82 -10.81 -3.34
CA MET A 280 19.25 -10.06 -2.21
C MET A 280 17.72 -10.18 -2.14
N ALA A 281 17.05 -10.23 -3.29
CA ALA A 281 15.62 -10.46 -3.37
C ALA A 281 15.17 -11.86 -2.86
N SER A 282 16.07 -12.83 -2.75
CA SER A 282 15.71 -14.18 -2.28
C SER A 282 15.40 -14.25 -0.77
N PHE A 283 15.85 -13.26 0.00
CA PHE A 283 15.55 -13.10 1.44
C PHE A 283 14.28 -12.27 1.65
#